data_AF-A0A3D2P724-F1
#
_entry.id   AF-A0A3D2P724-F1
#
_cell.length_a   1.000
_cell.length_b   1.000
_cell.length_c   1.000
_cell.angle_alpha   90.00
_cell.angle_beta   90.00
_cell.angle_gamma   90.00
#
_symmetry.space_group_name_H-M   'P 1'
#
loop_
_entity.id
_entity.type
_entity.pdbx_description
1 polymer ?
#
loop_
_entity_poly.entity_id
_entity_poly.type
_entity_poly.pdbx_seq_one_letter_code
_entity_poly.pdbx_strand_id
1 'polypeptide(L)' 'NYNVSVKEWGEEIIFLHKIIPGAADRSYGIQVAKLAGLPEKVILRAEEIMYNLEKDNLPKKQ' A
#
# COMPACT_ATOMS: atom_id res chain seq x y z
N ASN A 1 -6.21 13.81 12.32
CA ASN A 1 -6.31 12.71 11.33
C ASN A 1 -6.58 11.41 12.04
N TYR A 2 -7.44 10.58 11.47
CA TYR A 2 -7.76 9.22 11.93
C TYR A 2 -7.52 8.26 10.76
N ASN A 3 -7.03 7.05 11.04
CA ASN A 3 -6.80 6.03 10.03
C ASN A 3 -7.32 4.66 10.50
N VAL A 4 -7.45 3.71 9.56
CA VAL A 4 -7.84 2.33 9.86
C VAL A 4 -6.59 1.54 10.19
N SER A 5 -6.59 0.85 11.33
CA SER A 5 -5.50 0.00 11.77
C SER A 5 -5.38 -1.24 10.87
N VAL A 6 -4.16 -1.46 10.40
CA VAL A 6 -3.79 -2.57 9.52
C VAL A 6 -2.66 -3.35 10.19
N LYS A 7 -2.71 -4.68 10.10
CA LYS A 7 -1.63 -5.56 10.57
C LYS A 7 -1.06 -6.35 9.40
N GLU A 8 0.25 -6.20 9.18
CA GLU A 8 1.00 -6.93 8.17
C GLU A 8 1.45 -8.28 8.74
N TRP A 9 1.21 -9.36 8.00
CA TRP A 9 1.63 -10.71 8.34
C TRP A 9 2.26 -11.36 7.10
N GLY A 10 3.58 -11.20 6.96
CA GLY A 10 4.29 -11.62 5.76
C GLY A 10 3.84 -10.83 4.53
N GLU A 11 3.34 -11.53 3.52
CA GLU A 11 2.77 -10.92 2.30
C GLU A 11 1.27 -10.61 2.43
N GLU A 12 0.64 -11.00 3.53
CA GLU A 12 -0.79 -10.80 3.77
C GLU A 12 -1.05 -9.60 4.68
N ILE A 13 -2.16 -8.91 4.41
CA ILE A 13 -2.59 -7.75 5.17
C ILE A 13 -3.94 -8.03 5.81
N ILE A 14 -4.01 -7.86 7.13
CA ILE A 14 -5.23 -8.03 7.92
C ILE A 14 -5.74 -6.64 8.33
N PHE A 15 -6.92 -6.28 7.83
CA PHE A 15 -7.62 -5.06 8.23
C PHE A 15 -8.33 -5.28 9.57
N LEU A 16 -7.90 -4.56 10.61
CA LEU A 16 -8.44 -4.73 11.96
C LEU A 16 -9.75 -3.97 12.19
N HIS A 17 -10.26 -3.24 11.18
CA HIS A 17 -11.46 -2.40 11.23
C HIS A 17 -11.52 -1.43 12.42
N LYS A 18 -10.37 -1.15 13.05
CA LYS A 18 -10.24 -0.27 14.21
C LYS A 18 -9.76 1.08 13.74
N ILE A 19 -10.50 2.13 14.05
CA ILE A 19 -10.08 3.51 13.78
C ILE A 19 -9.09 3.94 14.86
N ILE A 20 -7.90 4.37 14.46
CA ILE A 20 -6.87 4.89 15.37
C ILE A 20 -6.58 6.37 15.05
N PRO A 21 -6.33 7.20 16.08
CA PRO A 21 -5.87 8.56 15.87
C PRO A 21 -4.45 8.55 15.27
N GLY A 22 -4.22 9.34 14.24
CA GLY A 22 -2.94 9.42 13.52
C GLY A 22 -3.10 9.58 12.01
N ALA A 23 -2.03 10.01 11.34
CA ALA A 23 -1.93 9.93 9.89
C ALA A 23 -1.75 8.46 9.44
N ALA A 24 -2.19 8.11 8.23
CA ALA A 24 -1.86 6.81 7.66
C ALA A 24 -0.38 6.81 7.26
N ASP A 25 0.41 5.90 7.83
CA ASP A 25 1.85 5.84 7.57
C ASP A 25 2.17 5.22 6.19
N ARG A 26 1.22 4.46 5.61
CA ARG A 26 1.36 3.78 4.31
C ARG A 26 0.03 3.73 3.56
N SER A 27 0.13 3.70 2.22
CA SER A 27 -1.02 3.49 1.33
C SER A 27 -1.10 2.00 0.94
N TYR A 28 -2.28 1.40 1.10
CA TYR A 28 -2.50 -0.04 0.87
C TYR A 28 -3.34 -0.33 -0.39
N GLY A 29 -3.37 0.61 -1.35
CA GLY A 29 -4.27 0.56 -2.50
C GLY A 29 -4.07 -0.66 -3.41
N ILE A 30 -2.81 -1.04 -3.67
CA ILE A 30 -2.49 -2.20 -4.52
C ILE A 30 -2.91 -3.51 -3.81
N GLN A 31 -2.74 -3.59 -2.49
CA GLN A 31 -3.13 -4.75 -1.70
C GLN A 31 -4.65 -4.90 -1.61
N VAL A 32 -5.39 -3.79 -1.50
CA VAL A 32 -6.86 -3.80 -1.60
C VAL A 32 -7.31 -4.24 -2.99
N ALA A 33 -6.65 -3.77 -4.05
CA ALA A 33 -6.92 -4.19 -5.43
C ALA A 33 -6.70 -5.70 -5.64
N LYS A 34 -5.64 -6.27 -5.06
CA LYS A 34 -5.37 -7.71 -5.08
C LYS A 34 -6.48 -8.49 -4.36
N LEU A 35 -6.90 -8.05 -3.19
CA LEU A 35 -8.01 -8.65 -2.43
C LEU A 35 -9.35 -8.54 -3.16
N ALA A 36 -9.59 -7.46 -3.91
CA ALA A 36 -10.77 -7.27 -4.72
C ALA A 36 -10.79 -8.13 -6.01
N GLY A 37 -9.75 -8.93 -6.27
CA GLY A 37 -9.68 -9.83 -7.41
C GLY A 37 -9.44 -9.12 -8.74
N LEU A 38 -8.79 -7.96 -8.73
CA LEU A 38 -8.38 -7.31 -9.98
C LEU A 38 -7.40 -8.20 -10.76
N PRO A 39 -7.39 -8.13 -12.11
CA PRO A 39 -6.50 -8.94 -12.92
C PRO A 39 -5.02 -8.72 -12.56
N GLU A 40 -4.26 -9.81 -12.46
CA GLU A 40 -2.84 -9.78 -12.05
C GLU A 40 -2.00 -8.82 -12.90
N LYS A 41 -2.26 -8.77 -14.22
CA LYS A 41 -1.59 -7.82 -15.13
C LYS A 41 -1.74 -6.34 -14.70
N VAL A 42 -2.86 -5.98 -14.07
CA VAL A 42 -3.13 -4.62 -13.59
C VAL A 42 -2.35 -4.38 -12.29
N ILE A 43 -2.34 -5.36 -11.40
CA ILE A 43 -1.59 -5.32 -10.14
C ILE A 43 -0.10 -5.14 -10.42
N LEU A 44 0.49 -5.98 -11.28
CA LEU A 44 1.90 -5.90 -11.67
C LEU A 44 2.26 -4.55 -12.28
N ARG A 45 1.40 -4.01 -13.15
CA ARG A 45 1.64 -2.70 -13.75
C ARG A 45 1.58 -1.57 -12.71
N ALA A 46 0.66 -1.66 -11.75
CA ALA A 46 0.57 -0.70 -10.67
C ALA A 46 1.81 -0.73 -9.77
N GLU A 47 2.34 -1.94 -9.48
CA GLU A 47 3.59 -2.13 -8.72
C GLU A 47 4.79 -1.53 -9.45
N GLU A 48 4.94 -1.77 -10.76
CA GLU A 48 5.99 -1.14 -11.56
C GLU A 48 5.93 0.39 -11.53
N ILE A 49 4.73 0.96 -11.68
CA ILE A 49 4.54 2.41 -11.65
C ILE A 49 4.88 2.94 -10.27
N MET A 50 4.43 2.27 -9.20
CA MET A 50 4.74 2.65 -7.82
C MET A 50 6.24 2.63 -7.56
N TYR A 51 6.93 1.56 -7.98
CA TYR A 51 8.38 1.46 -7.86
C TYR A 51 9.11 2.61 -8.57
N ASN A 52 8.67 2.97 -9.78
CA ASN A 52 9.25 4.10 -10.52
C ASN A 52 8.97 5.45 -9.83
N LEU A 53 7.75 5.66 -9.34
CA LEU A 53 7.38 6.88 -8.62
C LEU A 53 8.16 7.01 -7.31
N GLU A 54 8.33 5.93 -6.55
CA GLU A 54 9.16 5.94 -5.35
C GLU A 54 10.63 6.22 -5.68
N LYS A 55 11.15 5.63 -6.76
CA LYS A 55 12.51 5.89 -7.24
C LYS A 55 12.73 7.36 -7.63
N ASP A 56 11.74 7.98 -8.28
CA ASP A 56 11.79 9.39 -8.67
C ASP A 56 11.61 10.35 -7.48
N ASN A 57 10.91 9.91 -6.42
CA ASN A 57 10.67 10.70 -5.21
C ASN A 57 11.69 10.46 -4.08
N LEU A 58 12.59 9.48 -4.21
CA LEU A 58 13.68 9.30 -3.25
C LEU A 58 14.71 10.43 -3.43
N PRO A 59 15.03 11.21 -2.38
CA PRO A 59 16.10 12.19 -2.48
C PRO A 59 17.38 11.43 -2.82
N LYS A 60 18.04 11.83 -3.92
CA LYS A 60 19.38 11.34 -4.24
C LYS A 60 20.26 11.61 -3.01
N LYS A 61 20.54 10.57 -2.21
CA LYS A 61 21.63 10.60 -1.24
C LYS A 61 22.92 10.70 -2.07
N GLN A 62 23.38 11.92 -2.29
CA GLN A 62 24.78 12.23 -2.54
C GLN A 62 25.55 12.14 -1.22
#